data_AF-A0A7K3MP64-F1
#
_entry.id   AF-A0A7K3MP64-F1
#
_cell.length_a   1.000
_cell.length_b   1.000
_cell.length_c   1.000
_cell.angle_alpha   90.00
_cell.angle_beta   90.00
_cell.angle_gamma   90.00
#
_symmetry.space_group_name_H-M   'P 1'
#
loop_
_entity.id
_entity.type
_entity.pdbx_description
1 polymer ?
#
loop_
_entity_poly.entity_id
_entity_poly.type
_entity_poly.pdbx_seq_one_letter_code
_entity_poly.pdbx_strand_id
1 'polypeptide(L)'
;MKQNEKIQTRKDEVRFKTSDIRRIIGKYLATNVLRTWNEDFVDDDTGEVVTIERNEILFERGKYIDNDLATEINFYLQSEDVKEVEVSNQRRLAYENKRTSLYPFKISATIGGKRHNFILQAQNIIKAYEVATDYIELNFTQPFDIVGIKLMDRIIILNDRLRKHVEAQEGANEEGEESNDGEDQRNDTKYYKVEADVVIQSEDEEEPNKQNYDFVVKTRDVDTAKVVITAWINSKIKERIEKENEECKVVDISILAASPFACNAIVEKAFCLAYKEQEESY
;
A
#
# COMPACT_ATOMS: atom_id res chain seq x y z
N MET A 1 -29.98 35.30 22.25
CA MET A 1 -29.63 33.86 22.19
C MET A 1 -28.97 33.62 20.84
N LYS A 2 -27.66 33.33 20.79
CA LYS A 2 -27.04 32.89 19.54
C LYS A 2 -27.60 31.50 19.24
N GLN A 3 -28.28 31.34 18.10
CA GLN A 3 -28.66 30.01 17.62
C GLN A 3 -27.38 29.17 17.54
N ASN A 4 -27.39 28.00 18.16
CA ASN A 4 -26.30 27.04 18.03
C ASN A 4 -26.31 26.59 16.57
N GLU A 5 -25.46 27.19 15.72
CA GLU A 5 -25.31 26.75 14.34
C GLU A 5 -24.90 25.28 14.35
N LYS A 6 -25.74 24.44 13.76
CA LYS A 6 -25.47 23.00 13.67
C LYS A 6 -24.15 22.80 12.93
N ILE A 7 -23.15 22.22 13.60
CA ILE A 7 -21.87 21.87 13.00
C ILE A 7 -22.14 20.87 11.86
N GLN A 8 -21.82 21.25 10.63
CA GLN A 8 -21.97 20.38 9.48
C GLN A 8 -20.82 19.39 9.39
N THR A 9 -21.12 18.12 9.14
CA THR A 9 -20.13 17.04 9.03
C THR A 9 -20.27 16.28 7.71
N ARG A 10 -19.38 15.32 7.45
CA ARG A 10 -19.50 14.39 6.30
C ARG A 10 -20.78 13.57 6.32
N LYS A 11 -21.42 13.40 7.49
CA LYS A 11 -22.72 12.70 7.60
C LYS A 11 -23.90 13.53 7.11
N ASP A 12 -23.74 14.85 7.00
CA ASP A 12 -24.75 15.77 6.47
C ASP A 12 -24.50 16.11 4.98
N GLU A 13 -23.51 15.46 4.36
CA GLU A 13 -23.18 15.67 2.96
C GLU A 13 -24.20 14.97 2.06
N VAL A 14 -24.77 15.73 1.14
CA VAL A 14 -25.63 15.25 0.06
C VAL A 14 -24.86 15.42 -1.22
N ARG A 15 -24.42 14.29 -1.77
CA ARG A 15 -23.62 14.20 -2.99
C ARG A 15 -24.35 13.36 -4.03
N PHE A 16 -24.37 13.84 -5.27
CA PHE A 16 -25.04 13.14 -6.38
C PHE A 16 -24.43 13.53 -7.73
N LYS A 17 -24.56 12.63 -8.71
CA LYS A 17 -24.21 12.89 -10.11
C LYS A 17 -25.45 13.30 -10.90
N THR A 18 -25.30 14.23 -11.84
CA THR A 18 -26.41 14.71 -12.68
C THR A 18 -25.89 15.43 -13.92
N SER A 19 -26.70 15.45 -14.98
CA SER A 19 -26.56 16.36 -16.13
C SER A 19 -27.58 17.51 -16.11
N ASP A 20 -28.60 17.49 -15.23
CA ASP A 20 -29.55 18.60 -15.09
C ASP A 20 -28.92 19.81 -14.39
N ILE A 21 -28.68 20.88 -15.16
CA ILE A 21 -28.08 22.14 -14.72
C ILE A 21 -28.84 22.82 -13.58
N ARG A 22 -30.17 22.69 -13.54
CA ARG A 22 -30.97 23.36 -12.50
C ARG A 22 -30.71 22.78 -11.11
N ARG A 23 -30.18 21.55 -11.05
CA ARG A 23 -29.89 20.84 -9.80
C ARG A 23 -28.48 21.15 -9.26
N ILE A 24 -27.59 21.70 -10.07
CA ILE A 24 -26.19 21.93 -9.69
C ILE A 24 -25.94 23.36 -9.19
N ILE A 25 -26.76 24.34 -9.59
CA ILE A 25 -26.59 25.74 -9.15
C ILE A 25 -26.73 25.83 -7.63
N GLY A 26 -25.82 26.59 -7.00
CA GLY A 26 -25.76 26.73 -5.54
C GLY A 26 -25.12 25.54 -4.82
N LYS A 27 -24.49 24.62 -5.55
CA LYS A 27 -23.70 23.49 -5.03
C LYS A 27 -22.21 23.71 -5.30
N TYR A 28 -21.40 22.78 -4.82
CA TYR A 28 -19.97 22.71 -5.11
C TYR A 28 -19.68 21.49 -5.97
N LEU A 29 -18.72 21.60 -6.89
CA LEU A 29 -18.19 20.43 -7.59
C LEU A 29 -17.56 19.46 -6.59
N ALA A 30 -18.01 18.21 -6.56
CA ALA A 30 -17.53 17.20 -5.63
C ALA A 30 -16.26 16.51 -6.15
N THR A 31 -16.07 16.45 -7.47
CA THR A 31 -14.89 15.93 -8.18
C THR A 31 -14.43 16.93 -9.23
N ASN A 32 -13.25 16.68 -9.80
CA ASN A 32 -12.85 17.38 -11.01
C ASN A 32 -13.82 16.96 -12.14
N VAL A 33 -14.17 17.91 -12.99
CA VAL A 33 -14.88 17.65 -14.24
C VAL A 33 -13.81 17.45 -15.30
N LEU A 34 -13.80 16.24 -15.88
CA LEU A 34 -12.80 15.82 -16.84
C LEU A 34 -13.42 15.73 -18.22
N ARG A 35 -12.65 16.10 -19.23
CA ARG A 35 -12.87 15.68 -20.62
C ARG A 35 -12.00 14.45 -20.86
N THR A 36 -12.60 13.39 -21.37
CA THR A 36 -11.93 12.10 -21.57
C THR A 36 -12.01 11.71 -23.04
N TRP A 37 -10.89 11.33 -23.64
CA TRP A 37 -10.84 10.83 -25.02
C TRP A 37 -9.79 9.73 -25.17
N ASN A 38 -10.00 8.87 -26.18
CA ASN A 38 -9.05 7.80 -26.51
C ASN A 38 -8.11 8.26 -27.62
N GLU A 39 -6.83 7.97 -27.47
CA GLU A 39 -5.78 8.24 -28.44
C GLU A 39 -5.08 6.93 -28.77
N ASP A 40 -5.12 6.55 -30.05
CA ASP A 40 -4.51 5.31 -30.54
C ASP A 40 -3.06 5.56 -30.96
N PHE A 41 -2.16 4.79 -30.37
CA PHE A 41 -0.74 4.78 -30.72
C PHE A 41 -0.41 3.48 -31.44
N VAL A 42 0.30 3.56 -32.55
CA VAL A 42 0.82 2.39 -33.25
C VAL A 42 2.27 2.21 -32.84
N ASP A 43 2.63 1.02 -32.36
CA ASP A 43 4.02 0.64 -32.17
C ASP A 43 4.67 0.42 -33.54
N ASP A 44 5.68 1.23 -33.87
CA ASP A 44 6.36 1.22 -35.16
C ASP A 44 7.10 -0.11 -35.43
N ASP A 45 7.45 -0.88 -34.38
CA ASP A 45 8.17 -2.14 -34.51
C ASP A 45 7.23 -3.35 -34.60
N THR A 46 6.08 -3.33 -33.91
CA THR A 46 5.16 -4.47 -33.83
C THR A 46 3.87 -4.29 -34.63
N GLY A 47 3.50 -3.05 -34.97
CA GLY A 47 2.23 -2.70 -35.59
C GLY A 47 1.02 -2.84 -34.63
N GLU A 48 1.25 -3.10 -33.35
CA GLU A 48 0.20 -3.17 -32.34
C GLU A 48 -0.37 -1.77 -32.06
N VAL A 49 -1.70 -1.67 -32.02
CA VAL A 49 -2.40 -0.44 -31.66
C VAL A 49 -2.69 -0.45 -30.17
N VAL A 50 -2.07 0.47 -29.44
CA VAL A 50 -2.33 0.71 -28.03
C VAL A 50 -3.22 1.93 -27.91
N THR A 51 -4.47 1.72 -27.50
CA THR A 51 -5.39 2.81 -27.16
C THR A 51 -5.10 3.30 -25.75
N ILE A 52 -4.84 4.60 -25.61
CA ILE A 52 -4.58 5.26 -24.33
C ILE A 52 -5.70 6.25 -24.06
N GLU A 53 -6.34 6.13 -22.89
CA GLU A 53 -7.29 7.13 -22.41
C GLU A 53 -6.54 8.36 -21.88
N ARG A 54 -6.88 9.53 -22.42
CA ARG A 54 -6.39 10.83 -21.99
C ARG A 54 -7.49 11.59 -21.25
N ASN A 55 -7.07 12.41 -20.29
CA ASN A 55 -7.96 13.18 -19.45
C ASN A 55 -7.46 14.63 -19.34
N GLU A 56 -8.35 15.60 -19.59
CA GLU A 56 -8.11 17.03 -19.37
C GLU A 56 -9.04 17.53 -18.25
N ILE A 57 -8.50 18.25 -17.27
CA ILE A 57 -9.31 18.86 -16.22
C ILE A 57 -9.92 20.16 -16.75
N LEU A 58 -11.24 20.17 -16.98
CA LEU A 58 -11.99 21.37 -17.35
C LEU A 58 -12.28 22.24 -16.13
N PHE A 59 -12.75 21.61 -15.05
CA PHE A 59 -13.10 22.31 -13.81
C PHE A 59 -12.56 21.56 -12.59
N GLU A 60 -11.90 22.29 -11.71
CA GLU A 60 -11.42 21.75 -10.44
C GLU A 60 -12.56 21.53 -9.44
N ARG A 61 -12.41 20.48 -8.62
CA ARG A 61 -13.30 20.22 -7.50
C ARG A 61 -13.34 21.38 -6.50
N GLY A 62 -14.45 21.49 -5.77
CA GLY A 62 -14.64 22.46 -4.71
C GLY A 62 -14.93 23.89 -5.20
N LYS A 63 -15.02 24.13 -6.52
CA LYS A 63 -15.59 25.36 -7.10
C LYS A 63 -17.09 25.45 -6.78
N TYR A 64 -17.52 26.64 -6.39
CA TYR A 64 -18.94 26.96 -6.21
C TYR A 64 -19.58 27.14 -7.59
N ILE A 65 -20.77 26.57 -7.79
CA ILE A 65 -21.48 26.59 -9.06
C ILE A 65 -22.49 27.74 -9.02
N ASP A 66 -22.08 28.88 -9.56
CA ASP A 66 -22.95 30.01 -9.88
C ASP A 66 -23.55 29.85 -11.30
N ASN A 67 -24.28 30.87 -11.76
CA ASN A 67 -24.93 30.82 -13.07
C ASN A 67 -23.92 30.79 -14.23
N ASP A 68 -22.76 31.45 -14.07
CA ASP A 68 -21.75 31.55 -15.12
C ASP A 68 -21.06 30.18 -15.28
N LEU A 69 -20.56 29.60 -14.19
CA LEU A 69 -19.97 28.26 -14.21
C LEU A 69 -20.97 27.19 -14.64
N ALA A 70 -22.23 27.30 -14.24
CA ALA A 70 -23.28 26.39 -14.70
C ALA A 70 -23.49 26.46 -16.22
N THR A 71 -23.37 27.65 -16.82
CA THR A 71 -23.47 27.84 -18.27
C THR A 71 -22.29 27.20 -19.00
N GLU A 72 -21.07 27.36 -18.46
CA GLU A 72 -19.88 26.71 -19.01
C GLU A 72 -19.98 25.18 -18.91
N ILE A 73 -20.40 24.63 -17.76
CA ILE A 73 -20.64 23.18 -17.61
C ILE A 73 -21.69 22.69 -18.61
N ASN A 74 -22.77 23.45 -18.80
CA ASN A 74 -23.82 23.08 -19.75
C ASN A 74 -23.29 22.96 -21.18
N PHE A 75 -22.39 23.86 -21.59
CA PHE A 75 -21.77 23.78 -22.91
C PHE A 75 -21.07 22.41 -23.12
N TYR A 76 -20.26 21.97 -22.15
CA TYR A 76 -19.55 20.69 -22.24
C TYR A 76 -20.47 19.46 -22.10
N LEU A 77 -21.60 19.58 -21.41
CA LEU A 77 -22.63 18.53 -21.38
C LEU A 77 -23.34 18.40 -22.73
N GLN A 78 -23.63 19.53 -23.41
CA GLN A 78 -24.28 19.53 -24.71
C GLN A 78 -23.35 19.10 -25.85
N SER A 79 -22.04 19.32 -25.72
CA SER A 79 -21.04 18.82 -26.68
C SER A 79 -20.67 17.34 -26.46
N GLU A 80 -21.25 16.69 -25.44
CA GLU A 80 -20.94 15.31 -25.02
C GLU A 80 -19.49 15.10 -24.57
N ASP A 81 -18.72 16.17 -24.36
CA ASP A 81 -17.37 16.12 -23.79
C ASP A 81 -17.40 15.71 -22.30
N VAL A 82 -18.52 15.97 -21.62
CA VAL A 82 -18.79 15.56 -20.24
C VAL A 82 -20.15 14.85 -20.20
N LYS A 83 -20.21 13.68 -19.58
CA LYS A 83 -21.47 12.91 -19.44
C LYS A 83 -22.35 13.43 -18.31
N GLU A 84 -21.73 13.68 -17.16
CA GLU A 84 -22.39 14.16 -15.94
C GLU A 84 -21.37 14.82 -15.02
N VAL A 85 -21.85 15.65 -14.10
CA VAL A 85 -21.03 16.25 -13.05
C VAL A 85 -21.47 15.75 -11.68
N GLU A 86 -20.51 15.58 -10.78
CA GLU A 86 -20.79 15.22 -9.39
C GLU A 86 -20.74 16.47 -8.51
N VAL A 87 -21.81 16.70 -7.75
CA VAL A 87 -21.95 17.91 -6.92
C VAL A 87 -22.27 17.57 -5.47
N SER A 88 -21.89 18.48 -4.58
CA SER A 88 -22.10 18.36 -3.13
C SER A 88 -22.70 19.65 -2.57
N ASN A 89 -23.56 19.52 -1.55
CA ASN A 89 -24.02 20.66 -0.76
C ASN A 89 -22.92 21.25 0.15
N GLN A 90 -21.76 20.60 0.24
CA GLN A 90 -20.63 21.02 1.07
C GLN A 90 -19.37 21.22 0.21
N ARG A 91 -18.57 22.24 0.55
CA ARG A 91 -17.29 22.48 -0.13
C ARG A 91 -16.21 21.53 0.39
N ARG A 92 -15.83 20.54 -0.42
CA ARG A 92 -14.76 19.57 -0.13
C ARG A 92 -13.57 19.82 -1.06
N LEU A 93 -12.46 20.32 -0.50
CA LEU A 93 -11.25 20.65 -1.27
C LEU A 93 -10.29 19.46 -1.36
N ALA A 94 -10.01 18.83 -0.22
CA ALA A 94 -9.11 17.68 -0.15
C ALA A 94 -9.84 16.39 -0.52
N TYR A 95 -9.06 15.40 -0.96
CA TYR A 95 -9.53 14.06 -1.24
C TYR A 95 -8.52 13.01 -0.77
N GLU A 96 -9.04 11.83 -0.48
CA GLU A 96 -8.22 10.69 -0.11
C GLU A 96 -7.69 10.02 -1.39
N ASN A 97 -6.37 9.79 -1.43
CA ASN A 97 -5.76 9.03 -2.51
C ASN A 97 -6.16 7.57 -2.38
N LYS A 98 -6.69 6.99 -3.46
CA LYS A 98 -6.92 5.56 -3.53
C LYS A 98 -5.57 4.87 -3.76
N ARG A 99 -5.24 3.91 -2.89
CA ARG A 99 -4.07 3.04 -3.05
C ARG A 99 -4.52 1.75 -3.70
N THR A 100 -3.91 1.40 -4.82
CA THR A 100 -4.21 0.16 -5.56
C THR A 100 -3.42 -1.03 -5.02
N SER A 101 -2.21 -0.78 -4.54
CA SER A 101 -1.29 -1.79 -3.99
C SER A 101 -1.53 -2.06 -2.50
N LEU A 102 -1.15 -3.27 -2.07
CA LEU A 102 -1.13 -3.64 -0.66
C LEU A 102 0.16 -3.16 0.01
N TYR A 103 0.04 -2.52 1.15
CA TYR A 103 1.14 -2.05 1.98
C TYR A 103 1.09 -2.72 3.36
N PRO A 104 2.24 -2.96 4.00
CA PRO A 104 2.27 -3.57 5.32
C PRO A 104 1.82 -2.58 6.41
N PHE A 105 1.02 -3.08 7.34
CA PHE A 105 0.54 -2.36 8.52
C PHE A 105 0.88 -3.15 9.78
N LYS A 106 1.32 -2.43 10.81
CA LYS A 106 1.36 -2.94 12.18
C LYS A 106 0.02 -2.71 12.84
N ILE A 107 -0.61 -3.79 13.28
CA ILE A 107 -1.82 -3.76 14.10
C ILE A 107 -1.41 -3.95 15.55
N SER A 108 -1.97 -3.15 16.45
CA SER A 108 -1.91 -3.36 17.89
C SER A 108 -3.34 -3.58 18.38
N ALA A 109 -3.59 -4.72 19.03
CA ALA A 109 -4.88 -5.05 19.61
C ALA A 109 -4.71 -5.48 21.08
N THR A 110 -5.72 -5.24 21.90
CA THR A 110 -5.83 -5.81 23.24
C THR A 110 -6.84 -6.95 23.16
N ILE A 111 -6.39 -8.19 23.38
CA ILE A 111 -7.22 -9.39 23.31
C ILE A 111 -7.21 -10.05 24.68
N GLY A 112 -8.38 -10.22 25.29
CA GLY A 112 -8.48 -10.78 26.65
C GLY A 112 -7.63 -10.04 27.69
N GLY A 113 -7.49 -8.72 27.55
CA GLY A 113 -6.68 -7.87 28.44
C GLY A 113 -5.17 -7.89 28.18
N LYS A 114 -4.68 -8.61 27.17
CA LYS A 114 -3.26 -8.66 26.80
C LYS A 114 -3.01 -7.99 25.45
N ARG A 115 -1.92 -7.23 25.34
CA ARG A 115 -1.53 -6.60 24.07
C ARG A 115 -0.95 -7.63 23.11
N HIS A 116 -1.48 -7.64 21.90
CA HIS A 116 -1.04 -8.42 20.76
C HIS A 116 -0.70 -7.45 19.62
N ASN A 117 0.34 -7.77 18.84
CA ASN A 117 0.70 -7.02 17.67
C ASN A 117 0.76 -7.94 16.46
N PHE A 118 0.18 -7.53 15.34
CA PHE A 118 0.19 -8.30 14.10
C PHE A 118 0.78 -7.46 12.99
N ILE A 119 1.31 -8.11 11.96
CA ILE A 119 1.61 -7.45 10.69
C ILE A 119 0.70 -8.05 9.62
N LEU A 120 0.05 -7.20 8.84
CA LEU A 120 -0.78 -7.62 7.71
C LEU A 120 -0.58 -6.66 6.54
N GLN A 121 -1.08 -7.01 5.36
CA GLN A 121 -1.03 -6.13 4.20
C GLN A 121 -2.43 -5.64 3.82
N ALA A 122 -2.57 -4.35 3.48
CA ALA A 122 -3.84 -3.75 3.10
C ALA A 122 -3.65 -2.53 2.18
N GLN A 123 -4.69 -2.12 1.47
CA GLN A 123 -4.65 -0.91 0.62
C GLN A 123 -4.66 0.38 1.47
N ASN A 124 -5.45 0.39 2.53
CA ASN A 124 -5.63 1.54 3.43
C ASN A 124 -5.93 1.06 4.86
N ILE A 125 -6.07 2.01 5.78
CA ILE A 125 -6.31 1.73 7.21
C ILE A 125 -7.67 1.05 7.44
N ILE A 126 -8.68 1.36 6.62
CA ILE A 126 -10.02 0.76 6.74
C ILE A 126 -9.93 -0.73 6.38
N LYS A 127 -9.30 -1.08 5.26
CA LYS A 127 -9.04 -2.47 4.89
C LYS A 127 -8.14 -3.19 5.88
N ALA A 128 -7.13 -2.50 6.42
CA ALA A 128 -6.29 -3.08 7.46
C ALA A 128 -7.11 -3.43 8.71
N TYR A 129 -8.07 -2.59 9.08
CA TYR A 129 -9.00 -2.84 10.18
C TYR A 129 -9.90 -4.06 9.89
N GLU A 130 -10.49 -4.14 8.69
CA GLU A 130 -11.33 -5.27 8.27
C GLU A 130 -10.56 -6.60 8.34
N VAL A 131 -9.37 -6.66 7.72
CA VAL A 131 -8.51 -7.86 7.75
C VAL A 131 -8.11 -8.22 9.17
N ALA A 132 -7.74 -7.23 10.00
CA ALA A 132 -7.38 -7.46 11.39
C ALA A 132 -8.54 -8.02 12.21
N THR A 133 -9.74 -7.48 12.00
CA THR A 133 -10.96 -7.91 12.71
C THR A 133 -11.25 -9.37 12.40
N ASP A 134 -11.33 -9.74 11.12
CA ASP A 134 -11.59 -11.13 10.71
C ASP A 134 -10.50 -12.08 11.20
N TYR A 135 -9.22 -11.70 11.03
CA TYR A 135 -8.11 -12.51 11.54
C TYR A 135 -8.21 -12.75 13.05
N ILE A 136 -8.53 -11.73 13.85
CA ILE A 136 -8.65 -11.89 15.30
C ILE A 136 -9.87 -12.75 15.65
N GLU A 137 -11.02 -12.53 15.02
CA GLU A 137 -12.25 -13.31 15.25
C GLU A 137 -12.07 -14.81 14.95
N LEU A 138 -11.29 -15.16 13.92
CA LEU A 138 -11.00 -16.54 13.56
C LEU A 138 -9.99 -17.23 14.50
N ASN A 139 -9.09 -16.47 15.12
CA ASN A 139 -7.94 -17.03 15.85
C ASN A 139 -8.05 -16.90 17.39
N PHE A 140 -9.00 -16.10 17.90
CA PHE A 140 -9.15 -15.83 19.32
C PHE A 140 -10.60 -15.96 19.77
N THR A 141 -10.80 -16.41 21.01
CA THR A 141 -12.13 -16.59 21.62
C THR A 141 -12.51 -15.46 22.57
N GLN A 142 -11.53 -14.62 22.96
CA GLN A 142 -11.72 -13.52 23.89
C GLN A 142 -12.16 -12.25 23.16
N PRO A 143 -12.87 -11.34 23.84
CA PRO A 143 -13.15 -10.02 23.29
C PRO A 143 -11.84 -9.26 23.03
N PHE A 144 -11.88 -8.40 22.01
CA PHE A 144 -10.71 -7.62 21.62
C PHE A 144 -11.05 -6.18 21.23
N ASP A 145 -10.05 -5.32 21.38
CA ASP A 145 -10.07 -3.94 20.91
C ASP A 145 -8.84 -3.69 20.03
N ILE A 146 -9.01 -3.24 18.79
CA ILE A 146 -7.90 -2.75 17.97
C ILE A 146 -7.54 -1.34 18.46
N VAL A 147 -6.37 -1.21 19.11
CA VAL A 147 -5.90 0.03 19.74
C VAL A 147 -4.98 0.85 18.83
N GLY A 148 -4.47 0.28 17.74
CA GLY A 148 -3.63 1.01 16.81
C GLY A 148 -3.44 0.30 15.47
N ILE A 149 -3.43 1.10 14.40
CA ILE A 149 -3.09 0.66 13.05
C ILE A 149 -2.04 1.64 12.52
N LYS A 150 -0.84 1.15 12.23
CA LYS A 150 0.28 1.97 11.77
C LYS A 150 0.79 1.45 10.43
N LEU A 151 0.77 2.31 9.41
CA LEU A 151 1.43 2.04 8.14
C LEU A 151 2.93 1.87 8.37
N MET A 152 3.50 0.79 7.83
CA MET A 152 4.93 0.53 7.85
C MET A 152 5.49 0.79 6.46
N ASP A 153 5.72 2.06 6.13
CA ASP A 153 6.21 2.39 4.80
C ASP A 153 7.61 1.81 4.57
N ARG A 154 7.87 1.31 3.35
CA ARG A 154 9.16 0.78 2.89
C ARG A 154 9.78 -0.36 3.72
N ILE A 155 9.00 -1.04 4.56
CA ILE A 155 9.52 -2.19 5.32
C ILE A 155 9.49 -3.47 4.50
N ILE A 156 10.59 -4.21 4.56
CA ILE A 156 10.71 -5.54 3.95
C ILE A 156 10.49 -6.59 5.04
N ILE A 157 9.46 -7.41 4.85
CA ILE A 157 9.15 -8.50 5.77
C ILE A 157 9.76 -9.77 5.20
N LEU A 158 10.81 -10.26 5.84
CA LEU A 158 11.46 -11.51 5.49
C LEU A 158 10.77 -12.63 6.27
N ASN A 159 9.90 -13.36 5.57
CA ASN A 159 9.22 -14.53 6.12
C ASN A 159 10.11 -15.79 5.99
N ASP A 160 9.78 -16.85 6.72
CA ASP A 160 10.60 -18.07 6.86
C ASP A 160 10.94 -18.75 5.51
N ARG A 161 10.18 -18.52 4.43
CA ARG A 161 10.49 -19.05 3.09
C ARG A 161 11.83 -18.58 2.53
N LEU A 162 12.21 -17.31 2.78
CA LEU A 162 13.51 -16.79 2.34
C LEU A 162 14.63 -17.34 3.21
N ARG A 163 14.38 -17.50 4.52
CA ARG A 163 15.30 -18.19 5.43
C ARG A 163 15.62 -19.61 4.95
N LYS A 164 14.61 -20.41 4.59
CA LYS A 164 14.80 -21.77 4.04
C LYS A 164 15.62 -21.78 2.75
N HIS A 165 15.45 -20.78 1.88
CA HIS A 165 16.20 -20.67 0.63
C HIS A 165 17.69 -20.35 0.86
N VAL A 166 17.98 -19.53 1.88
CA VAL A 166 19.34 -19.17 2.28
C VAL A 166 20.02 -20.34 3.02
N GLU A 167 19.32 -20.98 3.96
CA GLU A 167 19.79 -22.18 4.67
C GLU A 167 20.08 -23.35 3.69
N ALA A 168 19.28 -23.50 2.64
CA ALA A 168 19.49 -24.52 1.60
C ALA A 168 20.66 -24.20 0.64
N GLN A 169 21.07 -22.93 0.49
CA GLN A 169 22.19 -22.53 -0.36
C GLN A 169 23.54 -22.56 0.36
N GLU A 170 23.57 -22.41 1.68
CA GLU A 170 24.82 -22.37 2.47
C GLU A 170 25.25 -23.72 3.08
N GLY A 171 24.54 -24.82 2.79
CA GLY A 171 24.99 -26.17 3.16
C GLY A 171 25.15 -26.41 4.66
N ALA A 172 24.35 -25.75 5.49
CA ALA A 172 24.35 -25.97 6.93
C ALA A 172 23.33 -27.06 7.31
N ASN A 173 23.88 -28.26 7.52
CA ASN A 173 23.32 -29.48 8.11
C ASN A 173 22.53 -30.42 7.20
N GLU A 174 23.28 -31.39 6.65
CA GLU A 174 22.83 -32.78 6.57
C GLU A 174 22.52 -33.29 7.99
N GLU A 175 21.30 -33.11 8.48
CA GLU A 175 20.67 -34.00 9.47
C GLU A 175 19.19 -33.61 9.65
N GLY A 176 18.31 -34.42 9.05
CA GLY A 176 16.87 -34.42 9.32
C GLY A 176 16.00 -33.84 8.20
N GLU A 177 15.52 -34.70 7.29
CA GLU A 177 14.25 -34.44 6.61
C GLU A 177 13.16 -34.30 7.68
N GLU A 178 12.68 -33.08 7.94
CA GLU A 178 11.52 -32.87 8.79
C GLU A 178 10.35 -32.28 7.97
N SER A 179 9.22 -32.97 8.08
CA SER A 179 7.96 -32.72 7.38
C SER A 179 7.39 -31.32 7.63
N ASN A 180 6.72 -30.80 6.60
CA ASN A 180 6.21 -29.44 6.43
C ASN A 180 5.19 -28.94 7.49
N ASP A 181 4.76 -29.77 8.44
CA ASP A 181 3.61 -29.51 9.32
C ASP A 181 4.00 -29.27 10.81
N GLY A 182 5.29 -29.18 11.14
CA GLY A 182 5.77 -29.13 12.53
C GLY A 182 6.30 -27.79 13.07
N GLU A 183 6.44 -26.74 12.25
CA GLU A 183 7.35 -25.62 12.59
C GLU A 183 6.73 -24.40 13.29
N ASP A 184 5.40 -24.31 13.43
CA ASP A 184 4.74 -23.20 14.15
C ASP A 184 5.03 -23.17 15.66
N GLN A 185 5.80 -24.13 16.19
CA GLN A 185 6.10 -24.28 17.62
C GLN A 185 7.60 -24.24 17.99
N ARG A 186 8.48 -23.67 17.16
CA ARG A 186 9.85 -23.34 17.63
C ARG A 186 9.82 -22.10 18.54
N ASN A 187 9.66 -22.35 19.84
CA ASN A 187 9.49 -21.37 20.93
C ASN A 187 10.69 -20.41 21.17
N ASP A 188 11.78 -20.51 20.40
CA ASP A 188 13.01 -19.72 20.61
C ASP A 188 13.18 -18.55 19.63
N THR A 189 12.37 -18.46 18.57
CA THR A 189 12.49 -17.39 17.56
C THR A 189 11.65 -16.15 17.92
N LYS A 190 12.17 -14.97 17.58
CA LYS A 190 11.53 -13.67 17.81
C LYS A 190 11.64 -12.80 16.57
N TYR A 191 10.76 -11.81 16.47
CA TYR A 191 10.86 -10.80 15.43
C TYR A 191 11.86 -9.72 15.84
N TYR A 192 12.72 -9.32 14.90
CA TYR A 192 13.64 -8.20 15.02
C TYR A 192 13.32 -7.17 13.94
N LYS A 193 13.36 -5.89 14.31
CA LYS A 193 13.41 -4.78 13.35
C LYS A 193 14.88 -4.42 13.16
N VAL A 194 15.35 -4.50 11.92
CA VAL A 194 16.74 -4.20 11.55
C VAL A 194 16.74 -3.07 10.53
N GLU A 195 17.52 -2.04 10.80
CA GLU A 195 17.76 -0.91 9.90
C GLU A 195 19.16 -1.09 9.30
N ALA A 196 19.26 -1.12 7.98
CA ALA A 196 20.51 -1.39 7.29
C ALA A 196 20.74 -0.40 6.14
N ASP A 197 21.98 0.05 6.03
CA ASP A 197 22.48 0.75 4.86
C ASP A 197 23.14 -0.26 3.92
N VAL A 198 22.73 -0.21 2.66
CA VAL A 198 23.27 -1.03 1.58
C VAL A 198 23.98 -0.10 0.61
N VAL A 199 25.25 -0.36 0.39
CA VAL A 199 26.10 0.38 -0.56
C VAL A 199 26.27 -0.48 -1.80
N ILE A 200 25.73 -0.02 -2.92
CA ILE A 200 25.76 -0.70 -4.21
C ILE A 200 26.66 0.12 -5.14
N GLN A 201 27.62 -0.53 -5.78
CA GLN A 201 28.47 0.08 -6.79
C GLN A 201 28.12 -0.51 -8.14
N SER A 202 27.73 0.35 -9.07
CA SER A 202 27.60 0.04 -10.49
C SER A 202 28.89 0.44 -11.21
N GLU A 203 29.23 -0.23 -12.31
CA GLU A 203 30.40 0.16 -13.11
C GLU A 203 30.26 1.56 -13.74
N ASP A 204 29.03 1.99 -14.01
CA ASP A 204 28.73 3.27 -14.68
C ASP A 204 28.63 4.48 -13.72
N GLU A 205 28.60 4.25 -12.40
CA GLU A 205 28.47 5.32 -11.39
C GLU A 205 29.83 5.62 -10.74
N GLU A 206 30.27 6.88 -10.77
CA GLU A 206 31.53 7.31 -10.12
C GLU A 206 31.47 7.22 -8.58
N GLU A 207 30.27 7.35 -8.00
CA GLU A 207 30.04 7.24 -6.56
C GLU A 207 29.07 6.09 -6.24
N PRO A 208 29.32 5.31 -5.18
CA PRO A 208 28.45 4.21 -4.81
C PRO A 208 27.09 4.71 -4.31
N ASN A 209 26.02 4.09 -4.80
CA ASN A 209 24.67 4.38 -4.39
C ASN A 209 24.38 3.80 -3.00
N LYS A 210 23.98 4.67 -2.07
CA LYS A 210 23.64 4.29 -0.70
C LYS A 210 22.13 4.26 -0.50
N GLN A 211 21.60 3.09 -0.15
CA GLN A 211 20.17 2.87 0.07
C GLN A 211 19.92 2.38 1.50
N ASN A 212 18.92 2.96 2.15
CA ASN A 212 18.51 2.58 3.49
C ASN A 212 17.28 1.67 3.43
N TYR A 213 17.32 0.58 4.20
CA TYR A 213 16.25 -0.41 4.26
C TYR A 213 15.87 -0.74 5.70
N ASP A 214 14.56 -0.83 5.93
CA ASP A 214 13.98 -1.37 7.15
C ASP A 214 13.56 -2.82 6.88
N PHE A 215 13.98 -3.74 7.75
CA PHE A 215 13.62 -5.15 7.70
C PHE A 215 12.86 -5.58 8.97
N VAL A 216 11.90 -6.49 8.80
CA VAL A 216 11.38 -7.33 9.88
C VAL A 216 11.69 -8.78 9.56
N VAL A 217 12.42 -9.43 10.46
CA VAL A 217 12.90 -10.81 10.28
C VAL A 217 12.57 -11.62 11.54
N LYS A 218 12.15 -12.86 11.37
CA LYS A 218 11.94 -13.82 12.46
C LYS A 218 13.19 -14.68 12.61
N THR A 219 13.96 -14.49 13.67
CA THR A 219 15.23 -15.21 13.91
C THR A 219 15.43 -15.50 15.40
N ARG A 220 16.42 -16.33 15.73
CA ARG A 220 16.82 -16.61 17.12
C ARG A 220 17.49 -15.41 17.78
N ASP A 221 18.31 -14.71 17.01
CA ASP A 221 19.14 -13.60 17.45
C ASP A 221 19.42 -12.62 16.29
N VAL A 222 20.10 -11.53 16.63
CA VAL A 222 20.43 -10.43 15.71
C VAL A 222 21.49 -10.84 14.67
N ASP A 223 22.43 -11.70 15.03
CA ASP A 223 23.49 -12.12 14.12
C ASP A 223 22.92 -13.00 13.00
N THR A 224 21.99 -13.89 13.35
CA THR A 224 21.21 -14.67 12.37
C THR A 224 20.38 -13.74 11.47
N ALA A 225 19.79 -12.66 12.03
CA ALA A 225 19.06 -11.68 11.22
C ALA A 225 19.96 -10.99 10.19
N LYS A 226 21.21 -10.66 10.57
CA LYS A 226 22.19 -10.07 9.66
C LYS A 226 22.46 -10.98 8.47
N VAL A 227 22.71 -12.27 8.72
CA VAL A 227 22.99 -13.26 7.66
C VAL A 227 21.81 -13.36 6.68
N VAL A 228 20.57 -13.48 7.19
CA VAL A 228 19.36 -13.57 6.36
C VAL A 228 19.16 -12.30 5.52
N ILE A 229 19.39 -11.12 6.09
CA ILE A 229 19.27 -9.84 5.38
C ILE A 229 20.33 -9.73 4.29
N THR A 230 21.60 -10.05 4.60
CA THR A 230 22.70 -10.05 3.64
C THR A 230 22.41 -10.98 2.45
N ALA A 231 21.96 -12.20 2.73
CA ALA A 231 21.63 -13.15 1.68
C ALA A 231 20.46 -12.69 0.80
N TRP A 232 19.42 -12.09 1.40
CA TRP A 232 18.29 -11.52 0.64
C TRP A 232 18.73 -10.38 -0.27
N ILE A 233 19.56 -9.45 0.22
CA ILE A 233 20.08 -8.31 -0.56
C ILE A 233 20.91 -8.83 -1.74
N ASN A 234 21.80 -9.79 -1.50
CA ASN A 234 22.62 -10.40 -2.55
C ASN A 234 21.76 -11.10 -3.61
N SER A 235 20.73 -11.83 -3.20
CA SER A 235 19.77 -12.46 -4.12
C SER A 235 19.04 -11.42 -4.98
N LYS A 236 18.60 -10.31 -4.39
CA LYS A 236 17.89 -9.24 -5.10
C LYS A 236 18.76 -8.53 -6.13
N ILE A 237 20.05 -8.36 -5.84
CA ILE A 237 20.99 -7.73 -6.77
C ILE A 237 21.34 -8.68 -7.90
N LYS A 238 21.54 -9.96 -7.61
CA LYS A 238 21.72 -10.98 -8.65
C LYS A 238 20.55 -10.99 -9.64
N GLU A 239 19.31 -10.92 -9.13
CA GLU A 239 18.12 -10.79 -9.98
C GLU A 239 18.11 -9.52 -10.85
N ARG A 240 18.67 -8.39 -10.37
CA ARG A 240 18.80 -7.15 -11.16
C ARG A 240 19.85 -7.30 -12.27
N ILE A 241 21.03 -7.82 -11.94
CA ILE A 241 22.10 -8.08 -12.92
C ILE A 241 21.56 -8.95 -14.07
N GLU A 242 20.83 -10.02 -13.74
CA GLU A 242 20.28 -10.96 -14.73
C GLU A 242 19.18 -10.35 -15.61
N LYS A 243 18.44 -9.34 -15.13
CA LYS A 243 17.31 -8.73 -15.86
C LYS A 243 17.64 -7.43 -16.57
N GLU A 244 18.42 -6.59 -15.93
CA GLU A 244 18.73 -5.22 -16.36
C GLU A 244 20.09 -5.17 -17.08
N ASN A 245 20.85 -6.28 -17.06
CA ASN A 245 22.19 -6.41 -17.65
C ASN A 245 23.17 -5.33 -17.14
N GLU A 246 22.88 -4.77 -15.97
CA GLU A 246 23.73 -3.83 -15.23
C GLU A 246 24.70 -4.60 -14.33
N GLU A 247 26.00 -4.41 -14.54
CA GLU A 247 27.02 -4.98 -13.67
C GLU A 247 27.10 -4.18 -12.35
N CYS A 248 26.30 -4.59 -11.37
CA CYS A 248 26.29 -4.01 -10.02
C CYS A 248 26.85 -5.00 -8.99
N LYS A 249 27.58 -4.52 -7.98
CA LYS A 249 28.02 -5.34 -6.83
C LYS A 249 27.71 -4.64 -5.53
N VAL A 250 27.29 -5.42 -4.52
CA VAL A 250 27.22 -4.93 -3.14
C VAL A 250 28.63 -4.69 -2.65
N VAL A 251 28.93 -3.45 -2.29
CA VAL A 251 30.22 -3.09 -1.69
C VAL A 251 30.18 -3.33 -0.19
N ASP A 252 29.09 -2.93 0.46
CA ASP A 252 28.95 -3.04 1.91
C ASP A 252 27.48 -3.13 2.35
N ILE A 253 27.27 -3.86 3.45
CA ILE A 253 26.00 -3.88 4.18
C ILE A 253 26.31 -3.56 5.64
N SER A 254 25.89 -2.38 6.06
CA SER A 254 26.10 -1.87 7.40
C SER A 254 24.77 -1.86 8.16
N ILE A 255 24.67 -2.67 9.22
CA ILE A 255 23.53 -2.61 10.15
C ILE A 255 23.67 -1.35 11.01
N LEU A 256 22.69 -0.46 10.92
CA LEU A 256 22.61 0.75 11.72
C LEU A 256 21.97 0.49 13.08
N ALA A 257 20.91 -0.31 13.10
CA ALA A 257 20.17 -0.64 14.31
C ALA A 257 19.53 -2.02 14.19
N ALA A 258 19.47 -2.74 15.31
CA ALA A 258 18.73 -3.98 15.42
C ALA A 258 18.06 -4.05 16.79
N SER A 259 16.75 -4.23 16.82
CA SER A 259 16.00 -4.25 18.07
C SER A 259 14.90 -5.30 18.06
N PRO A 260 14.57 -5.93 19.20
CA PRO A 260 13.42 -6.81 19.30
C PRO A 260 12.15 -6.07 18.88
N PHE A 261 11.37 -6.69 18.00
CA PHE A 261 10.14 -6.13 17.47
C PHE A 261 8.95 -6.92 17.99
N ALA A 262 8.09 -6.27 18.77
CA ALA A 262 6.87 -6.90 19.26
C ALA A 262 5.91 -7.19 18.08
N CYS A 263 5.82 -8.47 17.73
CA CYS A 263 4.95 -9.05 16.73
C CYS A 263 4.61 -10.48 17.17
N ASN A 264 3.32 -10.79 17.17
CA ASN A 264 2.77 -12.10 17.55
C ASN A 264 2.58 -12.97 16.31
N ALA A 265 2.13 -12.39 15.19
CA ALA A 265 1.99 -13.09 13.92
C ALA A 265 2.05 -12.13 12.73
N ILE A 266 2.47 -12.66 11.58
CA ILE A 266 2.32 -12.03 10.28
C ILE A 266 1.16 -12.74 9.58
N VAL A 267 0.11 -12.00 9.23
CA VAL A 267 -1.06 -12.53 8.53
C VAL A 267 -0.67 -12.93 7.11
N GLU A 268 -1.13 -14.08 6.67
CA GLU A 268 -0.80 -14.60 5.35
C GLU A 268 -1.25 -13.64 4.23
N LYS A 269 -0.40 -13.51 3.20
CA LYS A 269 -0.68 -12.65 2.05
C LYS A 269 -1.96 -13.06 1.32
N ALA A 270 -2.22 -14.36 1.20
CA ALA A 270 -3.43 -14.87 0.55
C ALA A 270 -4.70 -14.42 1.28
N PHE A 271 -4.69 -14.47 2.61
CA PHE A 271 -5.78 -13.97 3.45
C PHE A 271 -5.97 -12.45 3.26
N CYS A 272 -4.88 -11.68 3.28
CA CYS A 272 -4.93 -10.23 3.05
C CYS A 272 -5.48 -9.86 1.66
N LEU A 273 -5.17 -10.65 0.63
CA LEU A 273 -5.60 -10.40 -0.75
C LEU A 273 -7.11 -10.54 -0.94
N ALA A 274 -7.80 -11.35 -0.14
CA ALA A 274 -9.25 -11.51 -0.21
C ALA A 274 -10.00 -10.19 0.09
N TYR A 275 -9.35 -9.24 0.77
CA TYR A 275 -9.91 -7.94 1.14
C TYR A 275 -9.49 -6.81 0.19
N LYS A 276 -8.72 -7.12 -0.87
CA LYS A 276 -8.30 -6.12 -1.85
C LYS A 276 -9.49 -5.72 -2.71
N GLU A 277 -9.81 -4.43 -2.75
CA GLU A 277 -10.78 -3.89 -3.70
C GLU A 277 -10.13 -3.84 -5.09
N GLN A 278 -10.82 -4.39 -6.09
CA GLN A 278 -10.50 -4.19 -7.50
C GLN A 278 -10.97 -2.79 -7.90
N GLU A 279 -10.18 -2.06 -8.69
CA GLU A 279 -10.69 -0.85 -9.32
C GLU A 279 -11.75 -1.27 -10.35
N GLU A 280 -12.97 -0.74 -10.22
CA GLU A 280 -13.83 -0.58 -11.38
C GLU A 280 -13.09 0.35 -12.34
N SER A 281 -12.63 -0.17 -13.48
CA SER A 281 -12.18 0.68 -14.57
C SER A 281 -13.38 1.54 -14.98
N TYR A 282 -13.27 2.85 -14.79
CA TYR A 282 -14.23 3.80 -15.33
C TYR A 282 -13.97 4.01 -16.83
#